data_AF-A0A192A7G2-F1
#
_entry.id   AF-A0A192A7G2-F1
#
_cell.length_a   1.000
_cell.length_b   1.000
_cell.length_c   1.000
_cell.angle_alpha   90.00
_cell.angle_beta   90.00
_cell.angle_gamma   90.00
#
_symmetry.space_group_name_H-M   'P 1'
#
loop_
_entity.id
_entity.type
_entity.pdbx_description
1 polymer ?
#
loop_
_entity_poly.entity_id
_entity_poly.type
_entity_poly.pdbx_seq_one_letter_code
_entity_poly.pdbx_strand_id
1 'polypeptide(L)'
;MMSKNIIDQASLPEGWVAEQHPSFPEVAVLTRPNGGFVSVDLQKRIFSLGYCRPHFPMSGAATYGGRGWKSRIVADAVAWLNRQMA
;
A
#
# COMPACT_ATOMS: atom_id res chain seq x y z
N MET A 1 -6.28 22.18 5.48
CA MET A 1 -5.00 21.53 5.87
C MET A 1 -4.99 20.15 5.25
N MET A 2 -4.28 19.93 4.13
CA MET A 2 -4.28 18.65 3.41
C MET A 2 -3.48 17.60 4.20
N SER A 3 -4.18 16.66 4.82
CA SER A 3 -3.56 15.62 5.63
C SER A 3 -2.81 14.59 4.76
N LYS A 4 -1.48 14.67 4.79
CA LYS A 4 -0.39 13.65 4.77
C LYS A 4 -0.74 12.15 4.58
N ASN A 5 -1.65 11.79 3.69
CA ASN A 5 -1.92 10.40 3.28
C ASN A 5 -1.12 10.01 2.04
N ILE A 6 0.18 10.30 2.09
CA ILE A 6 1.13 9.94 1.05
C ILE A 6 2.08 8.90 1.65
N ILE A 7 2.46 7.90 0.85
CA ILE A 7 3.56 6.98 1.14
C ILE A 7 4.82 7.64 0.62
N ASP A 8 5.85 7.71 1.47
CA ASP A 8 7.13 8.26 1.06
C ASP A 8 7.81 7.29 0.08
N GLN A 9 8.12 7.78 -1.12
CA GLN A 9 8.85 7.02 -2.14
C GLN A 9 10.18 6.49 -1.61
N ALA A 10 10.86 7.22 -0.73
CA ALA A 10 12.12 6.79 -0.12
C ALA A 10 11.97 5.61 0.86
N SER A 11 10.73 5.27 1.25
CA SER A 11 10.44 4.13 2.13
C SER A 11 10.17 2.82 1.37
N LEU A 12 10.14 2.86 0.04
CA LEU A 12 9.92 1.69 -0.81
C LEU A 12 11.24 1.04 -1.25
N PRO A 13 11.25 -0.25 -1.60
CA PRO A 13 12.41 -0.86 -2.22
C PRO A 13 12.76 -0.21 -3.56
N GLU A 14 13.99 -0.42 -4.00
CA GLU A 14 14.48 0.12 -5.26
C GLU A 14 13.58 -0.24 -6.45
N GLY A 15 13.33 0.74 -7.32
CA GLY A 15 12.52 0.60 -8.53
C GLY A 15 11.00 0.55 -8.30
N TRP A 16 10.52 0.50 -7.05
CA TRP A 16 9.09 0.65 -6.77
C TRP A 16 8.64 2.09 -6.94
N VAL A 17 7.37 2.30 -7.22
CA VAL A 17 6.76 3.63 -7.29
C VAL A 17 5.56 3.70 -6.36
N ALA A 18 5.45 4.79 -5.60
CA ALA A 18 4.24 5.16 -4.86
C ALA A 18 3.55 6.33 -5.56
N GLU A 19 2.24 6.17 -5.80
CA GLU A 19 1.37 7.26 -6.21
C GLU A 19 0.06 7.26 -5.41
N GLN A 20 -0.66 8.37 -5.47
CA GLN A 20 -2.00 8.47 -4.90
C GLN A 20 -3.02 8.09 -5.97
N HIS A 21 -4.03 7.30 -5.61
CA HIS A 21 -5.11 6.95 -6.53
C HIS A 21 -5.94 8.21 -6.88
N PRO A 22 -6.23 8.48 -8.16
CA PRO A 22 -6.85 9.74 -8.60
C PRO A 22 -8.26 9.95 -8.04
N SER A 23 -9.04 8.88 -7.93
CA SER A 23 -10.42 8.94 -7.40
C SER A 23 -10.53 8.73 -5.89
N PHE A 24 -9.47 8.26 -5.23
CA PHE A 24 -9.50 7.84 -3.82
C PHE A 24 -8.25 8.36 -3.09
N PRO A 25 -8.28 9.60 -2.58
CA PRO A 25 -7.11 10.23 -1.96
C PRO A 25 -6.55 9.49 -0.74
N GLU A 26 -7.34 8.64 -0.09
CA GLU A 26 -6.89 7.77 1.00
C GLU A 26 -6.13 6.52 0.53
N VAL A 27 -6.16 6.22 -0.76
CA VAL A 27 -5.52 5.05 -1.35
C VAL A 27 -4.20 5.43 -1.99
N ALA A 28 -3.13 4.77 -1.56
CA ALA A 28 -1.85 4.80 -2.22
C ALA A 28 -1.66 3.54 -3.07
N VAL A 29 -1.19 3.69 -4.29
CA VAL A 29 -0.87 2.58 -5.20
C VAL A 29 0.63 2.39 -5.21
N LEU A 30 1.07 1.16 -4.95
CA LEU A 30 2.47 0.74 -5.01
C LEU A 30 2.67 -0.11 -6.26
N THR A 31 3.52 0.36 -7.17
CA THR A 31 3.83 -0.30 -8.43
C THR A 31 5.19 -0.99 -8.31
N ARG A 32 5.23 -2.28 -8.64
CA ARG A 32 6.47 -3.07 -8.69
C ARG A 32 7.21 -2.84 -10.01
N PRO A 33 8.56 -2.79 -10.03
CA PRO A 33 9.33 -2.56 -11.27
C PRO A 33 9.08 -3.60 -12.37
N ASN A 34 8.81 -4.85 -11.99
CA ASN A 34 8.59 -5.95 -12.93
C ASN A 34 7.08 -6.21 -13.20
N GLY A 35 6.24 -5.21 -12.98
CA GLY A 35 4.79 -5.30 -13.15
C GLY A 35 4.05 -5.81 -11.90
N GLY A 36 2.78 -5.44 -11.84
CA GLY A 36 1.90 -5.66 -10.69
C GLY A 36 1.74 -4.42 -9.82
N PHE A 37 0.55 -4.30 -9.23
CA PHE A 37 0.15 -3.17 -8.39
C PHE A 37 -0.44 -3.70 -7.09
N VAL A 38 -0.19 -3.01 -5.99
CA VAL A 38 -0.89 -3.23 -4.72
C VAL A 38 -1.40 -1.88 -4.20
N SER A 39 -2.69 -1.80 -3.94
CA SER A 39 -3.34 -0.61 -3.38
C SER A 39 -3.41 -0.72 -1.87
N VAL A 40 -3.05 0.35 -1.17
CA VAL A 40 -3.10 0.48 0.29
C VAL A 40 -4.10 1.59 0.66
N ASP A 41 -5.21 1.23 1.29
CA ASP A 41 -6.15 2.19 1.88
C ASP A 41 -5.60 2.62 3.25
N LEU A 42 -5.08 3.85 3.33
CA LEU A 42 -4.45 4.39 4.55
C LEU A 42 -5.47 4.76 5.63
N GLN A 43 -6.74 4.93 5.28
CA GLN A 43 -7.81 5.21 6.24
C GLN A 43 -8.28 3.93 6.91
N LYS A 44 -8.59 2.90 6.12
CA LYS A 44 -9.00 1.58 6.61
C LYS A 44 -7.84 0.73 7.10
N ARG A 45 -6.62 1.09 6.68
CA ARG A 45 -5.37 0.37 6.97
C ARG A 45 -5.44 -1.08 6.50
N ILE A 46 -5.81 -1.25 5.24
CA ILE A 46 -5.85 -2.53 4.54
C ILE A 46 -5.21 -2.36 3.16
N PHE A 47 -4.84 -3.47 2.52
CA PHE A 47 -4.36 -3.46 1.13
C PHE A 47 -4.99 -4.57 0.30
N SER A 48 -4.98 -4.41 -1.01
CA SER A 48 -5.44 -5.41 -1.99
C SER A 48 -4.67 -5.36 -3.30
N LEU A 49 -4.72 -6.46 -4.06
CA LEU A 49 -4.13 -6.55 -5.39
C LEU A 49 -4.78 -5.58 -6.38
N GLY A 50 -3.96 -5.05 -7.28
CA GLY A 50 -4.41 -4.26 -8.43
C GLY A 50 -4.54 -2.78 -8.13
N TYR A 51 -4.99 -2.05 -9.16
CA TYR A 51 -5.27 -0.62 -9.11
C TYR A 51 -6.73 -0.40 -8.70
N CYS A 52 -7.00 -0.41 -7.40
CA CYS A 52 -8.37 -0.32 -6.90
C CYS A 52 -8.45 0.36 -5.54
N ARG A 53 -9.67 0.57 -5.04
CA ARG A 53 -9.91 0.85 -3.62
C ARG A 53 -10.06 -0.48 -2.86
N PRO A 54 -9.20 -0.76 -1.87
CA PRO A 54 -9.37 -1.95 -1.03
C PRO A 54 -10.72 -2.00 -0.31
N HIS A 55 -11.38 -3.16 -0.40
CA HIS A 55 -12.64 -3.45 0.29
C HIS A 55 -12.46 -4.44 1.45
N PHE A 56 -11.52 -5.39 1.31
CA PHE A 56 -11.24 -6.44 2.28
C PHE A 56 -9.73 -6.52 2.56
N PRO A 57 -9.31 -6.87 3.79
CA PRO A 57 -7.89 -7.01 4.12
C PRO A 57 -7.28 -8.24 3.42
N MET A 58 -6.26 -8.02 2.58
CA MET A 58 -5.42 -9.11 2.05
C MET A 58 -4.21 -9.42 2.95
N SER A 59 -3.91 -8.54 3.91
CA SER A 59 -3.03 -8.88 5.02
C SER A 59 -3.75 -9.87 5.90
N GLY A 60 -3.20 -11.07 6.12
CA GLY A 60 -3.65 -11.93 7.23
C GLY A 60 -3.55 -11.26 8.62
N ALA A 61 -3.05 -10.02 8.71
CA ALA A 61 -3.03 -9.20 9.90
C ALA A 61 -4.41 -8.61 10.24
N ALA A 62 -4.86 -8.81 11.49
CA ALA A 62 -6.17 -8.38 11.96
C ALA A 62 -6.35 -6.85 12.00
N THR A 63 -5.31 -6.08 12.33
CA THR A 63 -5.33 -4.59 12.27
C THR A 63 -3.91 -4.00 12.30
N TYR A 64 -3.68 -2.93 11.54
CA TYR A 64 -2.46 -2.11 11.66
C TYR A 64 -2.71 -0.96 12.63
N GLY A 65 -2.21 -1.05 13.87
CA GLY A 65 -2.35 -0.05 14.93
C GLY A 65 -1.04 0.49 15.49
N GLY A 66 -1.11 1.53 16.33
CA GLY A 66 0.05 2.04 17.09
C GLY A 66 1.11 2.77 16.25
N ARG A 67 2.25 3.10 16.88
CA ARG A 67 3.36 3.80 16.22
C ARG A 67 3.96 2.94 15.10
N GLY A 68 4.29 3.55 13.96
CA GLY A 68 4.93 2.88 12.83
C GLY A 68 4.01 1.95 12.02
N TRP A 69 2.68 1.99 12.23
CA TRP A 69 1.74 1.15 11.50
C TRP A 69 1.84 1.34 9.98
N LYS A 70 2.05 2.58 9.51
CA LYS A 70 2.13 2.91 8.09
C LYS A 70 3.32 2.20 7.42
N SER A 71 4.50 2.21 8.05
CA SER A 71 5.66 1.51 7.51
C SER A 71 5.45 -0.02 7.47
N ARG A 72 4.78 -0.60 8.47
CA ARG A 72 4.49 -2.03 8.50
C ARG A 72 3.52 -2.47 7.40
N ILE A 73 2.40 -1.75 7.21
CA ILE A 73 1.45 -2.11 6.15
C ILE A 73 2.07 -2.00 4.76
N VAL A 74 2.95 -1.02 4.54
CA VAL A 74 3.67 -0.87 3.26
C VAL A 74 4.64 -2.03 3.04
N ALA A 75 5.45 -2.39 4.04
CA ALA A 75 6.36 -3.53 3.96
C ALA A 75 5.60 -4.85 3.69
N ASP A 76 4.47 -5.06 4.38
CA ASP A 76 3.64 -6.25 4.20
C ASP A 76 2.98 -6.29 2.81
N ALA A 77 2.48 -5.16 2.31
CA ALA A 77 1.88 -5.07 0.98
C ALA A 77 2.89 -5.40 -0.13
N VAL A 78 4.10 -4.85 -0.03
CA VAL A 78 5.21 -5.14 -0.95
C VAL A 78 5.62 -6.61 -0.90
N ALA A 79 5.83 -7.14 0.31
CA ALA A 79 6.19 -8.55 0.50
C ALA A 79 5.08 -9.49 -0.02
N TRP A 80 3.82 -9.12 0.20
CA TRP A 80 2.67 -9.88 -0.28
C TRP A 80 2.61 -9.91 -1.81
N LEU A 81 2.71 -8.75 -2.48
CA LEU A 81 2.68 -8.69 -3.94
C LEU A 81 3.84 -9.48 -4.56
N ASN A 82 5.05 -9.39 -3.98
CA ASN A 82 6.19 -10.19 -4.43
C ASN A 82 5.91 -11.70 -4.34
N ARG A 83 5.22 -12.18 -3.30
CA ARG A 83 4.85 -13.61 -3.17
C ARG A 83 3.81 -14.06 -4.20
N GLN A 84 2.89 -13.17 -4.61
CA GLN A 84 1.88 -13.51 -5.62
C GLN A 84 2.44 -13.58 -7.04
N MET A 85 3.59 -12.93 -7.28
CA MET A 85 4.22 -12.78 -8.59
C MET A 85 5.55 -13.54 -8.69
N ALA A 86 5.76 -14.50 -7.77
CA ALA A 86 6.91 -15.40 -7.73
C ALA A 86 6.64 -16.67 -8.55
#